data_AF-A0AAU7PP62-F1
#
_entry.id   AF-A0AAU7PP62-F1
#
_cell.length_a   1.000
_cell.length_b   1.000
_cell.length_c   1.000
_cell.angle_alpha   90.00
_cell.angle_beta   90.00
_cell.angle_gamma   90.00
#
_symmetry.space_group_name_H-M   'P 1'
#
loop_
_entity.id
_entity.type
_entity.pdbx_description
1 polymer ?
#
loop_
_entity_poly.entity_id
_entity_poly.type
_entity_poly.pdbx_seq_one_letter_code
_entity_poly.pdbx_strand_id
1 'polypeptide(L)'
;MKDIKTIAMYLPQFHRTPENDQWWGEGFTEWTAAKGADKLFEGHYQPREPLNDNYYDLLQKRTMKWQADLALKYGLDGFCFYHYYFKDGRKILEKPAENLLNWKDVNMPFCFCWDNTSWARSWSKLGDKFTWFENEKELSPEGDGILLEQKYGREKEWGDHFKYLLSFFQDNRYIKVDNKPVFLIYKTDEMACFTEMIDYWNKLAKIENLGGIFVLGINSSNEKIGMDAVLFSGPSAYWNPIISSNHLECEYKNGVKCFDYEAIWKNVMIAGGKKSIKTYFGGFVDYDDTPRRGGQGVTFINTSIEIFQEYLYKLAQKNLSQKNEFLFINAFNEWGEGMYLEPDKKRGYAFLEALKSVKEKLKADTQEDKVELTLVENSDKGSSVNVEDINADLWKRYNKFKEYYYLLHRWMQLKEENVNLSRYLMKHGYNRIAIYGLGVMGKHLMEELKQTEIRVLYAIDQNTQMVYPGVEIKSVDACLPQVDAIVVTATFDYDVIWAKLKEMVDYPVVSLAEILNEI
;
A
#
# COMPACT_ATOMS: atom_id res chain seq x y z
N MET A 1 -20.30 4.87 -21.65
CA MET A 1 -19.24 4.61 -20.64
C MET A 1 -19.72 3.56 -19.65
N LYS A 2 -18.81 2.76 -19.06
CA LYS A 2 -19.12 1.89 -17.91
C LYS A 2 -19.43 2.79 -16.69
N ASP A 3 -20.40 2.41 -15.87
CA ASP A 3 -20.67 3.07 -14.58
C ASP A 3 -19.46 2.85 -13.65
N ILE A 4 -18.93 3.94 -13.06
CA ILE A 4 -17.78 3.86 -12.15
C ILE A 4 -18.24 3.35 -10.79
N LYS A 5 -17.54 2.34 -10.26
CA LYS A 5 -17.86 1.71 -8.98
C LYS A 5 -17.11 2.40 -7.85
N THR A 6 -17.82 2.84 -6.83
CA THR A 6 -17.24 3.49 -5.65
C THR A 6 -16.87 2.44 -4.61
N ILE A 7 -15.61 2.43 -4.19
CA ILE A 7 -15.07 1.48 -3.22
C ILE A 7 -14.53 2.25 -2.03
N ALA A 8 -15.05 2.00 -0.82
CA ALA A 8 -14.55 2.67 0.38
C ALA A 8 -13.52 1.79 1.10
N MET A 9 -12.41 2.36 1.55
CA MET A 9 -11.51 1.65 2.45
C MET A 9 -12.24 1.35 3.76
N TYR A 10 -11.94 0.20 4.37
CA TYR A 10 -12.71 -0.34 5.48
C TYR A 10 -11.80 -0.93 6.56
N LEU A 11 -11.90 -0.37 7.76
CA LEU A 11 -11.08 -0.72 8.91
C LEU A 11 -11.75 -1.82 9.75
N PRO A 12 -11.07 -2.96 10.00
CA PRO A 12 -11.65 -4.05 10.78
C PRO A 12 -11.53 -3.88 12.31
N GLN A 13 -10.85 -2.85 12.81
CA GLN A 13 -10.45 -2.70 14.23
C GLN A 13 -11.55 -2.23 15.20
N PHE A 14 -12.82 -2.46 14.86
CA PHE A 14 -13.98 -2.21 15.73
C PHE A 14 -14.42 -3.48 16.45
N HIS A 15 -13.45 -4.23 16.97
CA HIS A 15 -13.62 -5.37 17.87
C HIS A 15 -12.33 -5.55 18.67
N ARG A 16 -12.43 -6.19 19.84
CA ARG A 16 -11.26 -6.47 20.68
C ARG A 16 -10.42 -7.60 20.09
N THR A 17 -9.11 -7.47 20.24
CA THR A 17 -8.18 -8.60 20.10
C THR A 17 -7.34 -8.69 21.37
N PRO A 18 -6.91 -9.90 21.77
CA PRO A 18 -6.01 -10.06 22.93
C PRO A 18 -4.76 -9.18 22.82
N GLU A 19 -4.22 -9.03 21.61
CA GLU A 19 -3.03 -8.24 21.35
C GLU A 19 -3.28 -6.75 21.53
N ASN A 20 -4.36 -6.20 20.96
CA ASN A 20 -4.67 -4.79 21.13
C ASN A 20 -4.97 -4.46 22.59
N ASP A 21 -5.66 -5.36 23.32
CA ASP A 21 -5.87 -5.20 24.75
C ASP A 21 -4.53 -5.16 25.52
N GLN A 22 -3.57 -6.00 25.13
CA GLN A 22 -2.23 -6.03 25.73
C GLN A 22 -1.41 -4.78 25.39
N TRP A 23 -1.53 -4.25 24.17
CA TRP A 23 -0.69 -3.15 23.69
C TRP A 23 -1.22 -1.78 24.08
N TRP A 24 -2.55 -1.61 24.07
CA TRP A 24 -3.20 -0.30 24.16
C TRP A 24 -4.13 -0.16 25.38
N GLY A 25 -4.26 -1.23 26.17
CA GLY A 25 -5.08 -1.26 27.38
C GLY A 25 -6.33 -2.13 27.22
N GLU A 26 -6.79 -2.67 28.35
CA GLU A 26 -7.92 -3.59 28.37
C GLU A 26 -9.18 -2.97 27.76
N GLY A 27 -9.77 -3.65 26.77
CA GLY A 27 -10.99 -3.19 26.10
C GLY A 27 -10.74 -2.37 24.84
N PHE A 28 -9.48 -2.25 24.40
CA PHE A 28 -9.13 -1.38 23.28
C PHE A 28 -9.82 -1.80 21.98
N THR A 29 -10.40 -0.79 21.35
CA THR A 29 -10.88 -0.78 19.96
C THR A 29 -10.70 0.64 19.44
N GLU A 30 -10.93 0.87 18.16
CA GLU A 30 -10.93 2.23 17.60
C GLU A 30 -11.93 3.17 18.28
N TRP A 31 -13.01 2.65 18.88
CA TRP A 31 -13.91 3.47 19.69
C TRP A 31 -13.25 4.06 20.93
N THR A 32 -12.20 3.42 21.45
CA THR A 32 -11.45 3.95 22.60
C THR A 32 -10.72 5.23 22.21
N ALA A 33 -10.06 5.23 21.05
CA ALA A 33 -9.40 6.43 20.52
C ALA A 33 -10.41 7.54 20.19
N ALA A 34 -11.50 7.21 19.47
CA ALA A 34 -12.51 8.19 19.09
C ALA A 34 -13.22 8.83 20.29
N LYS A 35 -13.59 8.04 21.31
CA LYS A 35 -14.22 8.55 22.55
C LYS A 35 -13.26 9.35 23.42
N GLY A 36 -11.99 8.98 23.43
CA GLY A 36 -10.95 9.63 24.23
C GLY A 36 -10.35 10.89 23.59
N ALA A 37 -10.90 11.36 22.47
CA ALA A 37 -10.38 12.54 21.78
C ALA A 37 -10.83 13.85 22.45
N ASP A 38 -9.87 14.74 22.67
CA ASP A 38 -10.11 16.06 23.26
C ASP A 38 -10.20 17.15 22.21
N LYS A 39 -10.99 18.18 22.51
CA LYS A 39 -10.99 19.43 21.74
C LYS A 39 -9.71 20.23 22.02
N LEU A 40 -8.76 20.15 21.11
CA LEU A 40 -7.46 20.81 21.24
C LEU A 40 -7.41 22.32 20.91
N PHE A 41 -8.35 22.86 20.13
CA PHE A 41 -8.41 24.29 19.80
C PHE A 41 -9.84 24.76 19.49
N GLU A 42 -10.07 26.07 19.40
CA GLU A 42 -11.39 26.62 19.09
C GLU A 42 -11.88 26.20 17.69
N GLY A 43 -13.12 25.74 17.59
CA GLY A 43 -13.68 25.19 16.35
C GLY A 43 -13.26 23.74 16.02
N HIS A 44 -12.32 23.14 16.75
CA HIS A 44 -11.94 21.73 16.58
C HIS A 44 -13.11 20.79 16.89
N TYR A 45 -13.43 19.88 15.99
CA TYR A 45 -14.53 18.92 16.15
C TYR A 45 -14.02 17.59 16.68
N GLN A 46 -13.83 17.54 18.00
CA GLN A 46 -13.57 16.34 18.79
C GLN A 46 -14.28 16.45 20.15
N PRO A 47 -14.73 15.34 20.74
CA PRO A 47 -14.78 14.00 20.15
C PRO A 47 -15.80 13.91 19.00
N ARG A 48 -15.51 13.10 17.99
CA ARG A 48 -16.44 12.74 16.92
C ARG A 48 -17.28 11.54 17.34
N GLU A 49 -18.60 11.66 17.29
CA GLU A 49 -19.52 10.64 17.81
C GLU A 49 -20.44 10.06 16.73
N PRO A 50 -20.61 8.73 16.67
CA PRO A 50 -21.54 8.09 15.74
C PRO A 50 -22.99 8.51 16.01
N LEU A 51 -23.76 8.66 14.94
CA LEU A 51 -25.18 8.95 15.03
C LEU A 51 -25.90 7.81 15.79
N ASN A 52 -26.87 8.16 16.63
CA ASN A 52 -27.64 7.23 17.46
C ASN A 52 -26.78 6.37 18.42
N ASP A 53 -25.61 6.89 18.84
CA ASP A 53 -24.69 6.21 19.75
C ASP A 53 -24.26 4.81 19.24
N ASN A 54 -24.14 4.66 17.92
CA ASN A 54 -23.84 3.39 17.26
C ASN A 54 -22.36 2.97 17.38
N TYR A 55 -21.87 2.86 18.61
CA TYR A 55 -20.57 2.28 18.93
C TYR A 55 -20.62 0.76 18.80
N TYR A 56 -20.48 0.27 17.57
CA TYR A 56 -20.72 -1.13 17.20
C TYR A 56 -19.53 -2.07 17.44
N ASP A 57 -19.79 -3.37 17.29
CA ASP A 57 -18.79 -4.43 17.20
C ASP A 57 -18.92 -5.14 15.85
N LEU A 58 -17.81 -5.27 15.11
CA LEU A 58 -17.77 -5.92 13.80
C LEU A 58 -17.86 -7.45 13.83
N LEU A 59 -17.75 -8.07 15.00
CA LEU A 59 -18.07 -9.49 15.19
C LEU A 59 -19.58 -9.75 15.21
N GLN A 60 -20.41 -8.70 15.19
CA GLN A 60 -21.85 -8.82 15.15
C GLN A 60 -22.37 -8.71 13.73
N LYS A 61 -23.01 -9.78 13.23
CA LYS A 61 -23.62 -9.83 11.89
C LYS A 61 -24.54 -8.65 11.59
N ARG A 62 -25.31 -8.19 12.57
CA ARG A 62 -26.22 -7.04 12.44
C ARG A 62 -25.49 -5.76 12.03
N THR A 63 -24.25 -5.58 12.47
CA THR A 63 -23.42 -4.41 12.16
C THR A 63 -23.04 -4.40 10.70
N MET A 64 -22.41 -5.48 10.21
CA MET A 64 -22.02 -5.57 8.80
C MET A 64 -23.23 -5.56 7.88
N LYS A 65 -24.36 -6.15 8.30
CA LYS A 65 -25.62 -6.03 7.57
C LYS A 65 -26.10 -4.58 7.47
N TRP A 66 -26.11 -3.84 8.59
CA TRP A 66 -26.49 -2.43 8.61
C TRP A 66 -25.58 -1.58 7.71
N GLN A 67 -24.27 -1.79 7.75
CA GLN A 67 -23.30 -1.06 6.92
C GLN A 67 -23.47 -1.40 5.43
N ALA A 68 -23.71 -2.67 5.09
CA ALA A 68 -24.00 -3.08 3.72
C ALA A 68 -25.32 -2.48 3.20
N ASP A 69 -26.37 -2.49 4.01
CA ASP A 69 -27.66 -1.89 3.67
C ASP A 69 -27.52 -0.35 3.50
N LEU A 70 -26.68 0.29 4.32
CA LEU A 70 -26.36 1.71 4.22
C LEU A 70 -25.60 2.05 2.94
N ALA A 71 -24.55 1.27 2.62
CA ALA A 71 -23.78 1.41 1.39
C ALA A 71 -24.69 1.31 0.16
N LEU A 72 -25.54 0.30 0.11
CA LEU A 72 -26.51 0.11 -0.97
C LEU A 72 -27.46 1.31 -1.10
N LYS A 73 -27.99 1.81 0.03
CA LYS A 73 -28.94 2.95 0.05
C LYS A 73 -28.33 4.23 -0.54
N TYR A 74 -27.04 4.44 -0.33
CA TYR A 74 -26.35 5.68 -0.72
C TYR A 74 -25.42 5.52 -1.92
N GLY A 75 -25.43 4.35 -2.57
CA GLY A 75 -24.73 4.12 -3.84
C GLY A 75 -23.24 3.83 -3.70
N LEU A 76 -22.78 3.39 -2.52
CA LEU A 76 -21.44 2.82 -2.33
C LEU A 76 -21.44 1.37 -2.85
N ASP A 77 -20.56 1.07 -3.81
CA ASP A 77 -20.60 -0.19 -4.57
C ASP A 77 -19.79 -1.33 -3.93
N GLY A 78 -18.90 -1.03 -2.98
CA GLY A 78 -18.14 -2.04 -2.26
C GLY A 78 -17.14 -1.49 -1.26
N PHE A 79 -16.41 -2.40 -0.63
CA PHE A 79 -15.50 -2.11 0.46
C PHE A 79 -14.12 -2.73 0.21
N CYS A 80 -13.06 -2.03 0.58
CA CYS A 80 -11.70 -2.56 0.54
C CYS A 80 -11.20 -2.74 1.99
N PHE A 81 -11.24 -3.97 2.47
CA PHE A 81 -10.86 -4.31 3.84
C PHE A 81 -9.35 -4.24 3.99
N TYR A 82 -8.89 -3.57 5.05
CA TYR A 82 -7.51 -3.78 5.49
C TYR A 82 -7.33 -5.24 5.92
N HIS A 83 -6.30 -5.87 5.35
CA HIS A 83 -5.92 -7.25 5.56
C HIS A 83 -4.54 -7.28 6.19
N TYR A 84 -4.41 -7.96 7.34
CA TYR A 84 -3.16 -8.00 8.11
C TYR A 84 -2.67 -9.44 8.22
N TYR A 85 -1.55 -9.71 7.55
CA TYR A 85 -0.92 -11.02 7.47
C TYR A 85 0.60 -10.85 7.51
N PHE A 86 1.20 -11.46 8.52
CA PHE A 86 2.60 -11.25 8.89
C PHE A 86 3.40 -12.53 8.75
N LYS A 87 4.65 -12.44 9.21
CA LYS A 87 5.57 -13.56 9.36
C LYS A 87 4.90 -14.78 10.00
N ASP A 88 5.29 -15.98 9.53
CA ASP A 88 4.83 -17.27 10.03
C ASP A 88 3.30 -17.49 9.93
N GLY A 89 2.62 -16.73 9.07
CA GLY A 89 1.17 -16.83 8.86
C GLY A 89 0.32 -16.22 9.98
N ARG A 90 0.95 -15.38 10.83
CA ARG A 90 0.24 -14.63 11.86
C ARG A 90 -0.76 -13.68 11.22
N LYS A 91 -1.98 -13.69 11.76
CA LYS A 91 -3.09 -12.80 11.37
C LYS A 91 -3.57 -12.07 12.60
N ILE A 92 -4.12 -10.89 12.38
CA ILE A 92 -4.82 -10.10 13.39
C ILE A 92 -5.92 -9.30 12.69
N LEU A 93 -7.02 -9.01 13.39
CA LEU A 93 -8.18 -8.29 12.85
C LEU A 93 -8.85 -8.98 11.65
N GLU A 94 -8.58 -10.26 11.41
CA GLU A 94 -9.09 -11.03 10.27
C GLU A 94 -10.56 -11.45 10.45
N LYS A 95 -11.04 -11.49 11.70
CA LYS A 95 -12.33 -12.07 12.07
C LYS A 95 -13.54 -11.43 11.37
N PRO A 96 -13.65 -10.10 11.19
CA PRO A 96 -14.75 -9.52 10.43
C PRO A 96 -14.84 -10.05 8.99
N ALA A 97 -13.70 -10.20 8.32
CA ALA A 97 -13.66 -10.73 6.95
C ALA A 97 -13.98 -12.23 6.91
N GLU A 98 -13.40 -13.03 7.83
CA GLU A 98 -13.71 -14.47 7.95
C GLU A 98 -15.21 -14.69 8.24
N ASN A 99 -15.81 -13.87 9.10
CA ASN A 99 -17.24 -13.91 9.39
C ASN A 99 -18.08 -13.53 8.17
N LEU A 100 -17.68 -12.52 7.41
CA LEU A 100 -18.36 -12.13 6.18
C LEU A 100 -18.43 -13.28 5.17
N LEU A 101 -17.39 -14.11 5.07
CA LEU A 101 -17.42 -15.32 4.24
C LEU A 101 -18.52 -16.30 4.66
N ASN A 102 -18.81 -16.39 5.96
CA ASN A 102 -19.86 -17.26 6.48
C ASN A 102 -21.24 -16.61 6.35
N TRP A 103 -21.33 -15.29 6.46
CA TRP A 103 -22.57 -14.52 6.37
C TRP A 103 -22.94 -14.21 4.92
N LYS A 104 -23.32 -15.25 4.16
CA LYS A 104 -23.66 -15.13 2.72
C LYS A 104 -24.87 -14.24 2.42
N ASP A 105 -25.73 -13.99 3.39
CA ASP A 105 -26.89 -13.09 3.29
C ASP A 105 -26.54 -11.61 3.48
N VAL A 106 -25.29 -11.29 3.88
CA VAL A 106 -24.80 -9.91 3.93
C VAL A 106 -24.28 -9.54 2.54
N ASN A 107 -25.05 -8.74 1.80
CA ASN A 107 -24.70 -8.29 0.45
C ASN A 107 -23.66 -7.15 0.50
N MET A 108 -22.42 -7.51 0.78
CA MET A 108 -21.30 -6.57 0.91
C MET A 108 -20.21 -6.96 -0.08
N PRO A 109 -20.17 -6.36 -1.28
CA PRO A 109 -19.05 -6.56 -2.21
C PRO A 109 -17.74 -6.07 -1.60
N PHE A 110 -16.67 -6.85 -1.75
CA PHE A 110 -15.42 -6.54 -1.05
C PHE A 110 -14.15 -6.95 -1.82
N CYS A 111 -13.05 -6.26 -1.53
CA CYS A 111 -11.68 -6.66 -1.85
C CYS A 111 -10.76 -6.40 -0.66
N PHE A 112 -9.46 -6.70 -0.81
CA PHE A 112 -8.48 -6.51 0.25
C PHE A 112 -7.41 -5.49 -0.10
N CYS A 113 -6.92 -4.84 0.95
CA CYS A 113 -5.68 -4.07 0.99
C CYS A 113 -4.76 -4.67 2.04
N TRP A 114 -3.68 -5.31 1.60
CA TRP A 114 -2.66 -5.80 2.51
C TRP A 114 -1.80 -4.64 3.02
N ASP A 115 -1.94 -4.33 4.31
CA ASP A 115 -0.93 -3.55 5.02
C ASP A 115 0.23 -4.50 5.37
N ASN A 116 1.26 -4.39 4.56
CA ASN A 116 2.45 -5.23 4.54
C ASN A 116 3.59 -4.59 5.33
N THR A 117 3.31 -3.83 6.39
CA THR A 117 4.34 -3.17 7.18
C THR A 117 4.44 -3.80 8.56
N SER A 118 5.64 -3.81 9.13
CA SER A 118 5.79 -4.21 10.54
C SER A 118 5.03 -3.24 11.41
N TRP A 119 4.29 -3.75 12.39
CA TRP A 119 3.69 -2.93 13.41
C TRP A 119 4.72 -2.67 14.49
N ALA A 120 4.96 -1.40 14.78
CA ALA A 120 5.78 -0.96 15.89
C ALA A 120 4.94 -0.20 16.90
N ARG A 121 5.33 -0.23 18.17
CA ARG A 121 4.80 0.60 19.24
C ARG A 121 5.09 2.04 18.88
N SER A 122 4.09 2.68 18.31
CA SER A 122 4.15 4.07 17.97
C SER A 122 3.47 4.92 19.06
N TRP A 123 4.18 5.25 20.14
CA TRP A 123 3.58 5.89 21.31
C TRP A 123 3.39 7.40 21.10
N SER A 124 2.19 7.97 20.99
CA SER A 124 2.08 9.44 21.19
C SER A 124 0.89 9.93 22.02
N LYS A 125 0.31 9.06 22.86
CA LYS A 125 -0.62 9.50 23.92
C LYS A 125 -0.49 8.83 25.30
N LEU A 126 0.58 8.10 25.57
CA LEU A 126 0.93 7.68 26.94
C LEU A 126 2.36 8.07 27.37
N GLY A 127 2.97 9.01 26.65
CA GLY A 127 4.37 9.42 26.83
C GLY A 127 5.19 9.05 25.59
N ASP A 128 5.73 10.09 24.95
CA ASP A 128 6.78 10.14 23.92
C ASP A 128 6.69 9.25 22.66
N LYS A 129 6.42 9.98 21.55
CA LYS A 129 6.61 9.76 20.10
C LYS A 129 6.46 8.34 19.51
N PHE A 130 5.49 8.22 18.59
CA PHE A 130 5.61 7.70 17.22
C PHE A 130 4.25 7.66 16.52
N THR A 131 4.32 7.61 15.19
CA THR A 131 3.27 8.02 14.25
C THR A 131 3.23 7.05 13.07
N TRP A 132 2.03 6.77 12.53
CA TRP A 132 1.80 5.97 11.32
C TRP A 132 2.31 6.61 10.01
N PHE A 133 3.07 7.69 10.14
CA PHE A 133 3.94 8.28 9.13
C PHE A 133 5.20 8.74 9.85
N GLU A 134 6.29 7.98 9.76
CA GLU A 134 7.66 8.45 9.56
C GLU A 134 8.63 7.27 9.45
N ASN A 135 9.51 7.36 8.45
CA ASN A 135 10.66 6.48 8.29
C ASN A 135 11.76 6.95 9.25
N GLU A 136 11.70 6.55 10.52
CA GLU A 136 12.89 6.47 11.36
C GLU A 136 12.57 5.66 12.63
N LYS A 137 13.30 4.57 12.81
CA LYS A 137 13.29 3.75 14.03
C LYS A 137 13.93 4.59 15.16
N GLU A 138 13.17 5.32 15.97
CA GLU A 138 13.66 5.62 17.33
C GLU A 138 13.34 4.38 18.18
N LEU A 139 14.41 3.72 18.61
CA LEU A 139 14.35 2.61 19.54
C LEU A 139 13.78 3.10 20.87
N SER A 140 12.70 2.48 21.34
CA SER A 140 12.26 2.69 22.72
C SER A 140 13.31 2.16 23.71
N PRO A 141 13.43 2.72 24.92
CA PRO A 141 14.41 2.25 25.91
C PRO A 141 14.18 0.81 26.43
N GLU A 142 13.02 0.20 26.14
CA GLU A 142 12.63 -1.13 26.61
C GLU A 142 12.11 -2.00 25.44
N GLY A 143 13.04 -2.66 24.74
CA GLY A 143 12.74 -3.54 23.59
C GLY A 143 12.90 -2.86 22.23
N ASP A 144 12.88 -3.65 21.15
CA ASP A 144 13.07 -3.15 19.77
C ASP A 144 11.89 -2.30 19.24
N GLY A 145 10.83 -2.14 20.06
CA GLY A 145 9.63 -1.39 19.72
C GLY A 145 8.72 -2.09 18.72
N ILE A 146 8.98 -3.32 18.27
CA ILE A 146 8.16 -4.02 17.27
C ILE A 146 7.05 -4.81 17.98
N LEU A 147 5.79 -4.60 17.57
CA LEU A 147 4.61 -5.34 18.03
C LEU A 147 4.38 -6.59 17.20
N LEU A 148 4.42 -6.46 15.87
CA LEU A 148 4.32 -7.56 14.92
C LEU A 148 5.31 -7.32 13.78
N GLU A 149 6.27 -8.24 13.64
CA GLU A 149 7.26 -8.18 12.58
C GLU A 149 6.66 -8.65 11.25
N GLN A 150 6.84 -7.85 10.21
CA GLN A 150 6.57 -8.27 8.84
C GLN A 150 7.82 -8.90 8.22
N LYS A 151 7.66 -10.13 7.75
CA LYS A 151 8.57 -10.84 6.85
C LYS A 151 7.73 -11.46 5.74
N TYR A 152 8.31 -11.59 4.56
CA TYR A 152 7.61 -12.10 3.39
C TYR A 152 7.91 -13.58 3.13
N GLY A 153 9.07 -14.07 3.58
CA GLY A 153 9.50 -15.43 3.29
C GLY A 153 9.63 -15.69 1.80
N ARG A 154 9.44 -16.95 1.40
CA ARG A 154 9.58 -17.39 0.00
C ARG A 154 8.36 -18.23 -0.43
N GLU A 155 8.49 -19.09 -1.43
CA GLU A 155 7.38 -19.76 -2.10
C GLU A 155 6.45 -20.50 -1.12
N LYS A 156 6.98 -21.05 -0.03
CA LYS A 156 6.16 -21.68 1.03
C LYS A 156 5.23 -20.66 1.69
N GLU A 157 5.77 -19.58 2.25
CA GLU A 157 4.99 -18.55 2.94
C GLU A 157 4.02 -17.84 1.98
N TRP A 158 4.45 -17.57 0.74
CA TRP A 158 3.60 -16.99 -0.30
C TRP A 158 2.44 -17.91 -0.66
N GLY A 159 2.69 -19.22 -0.74
CA GLY A 159 1.66 -20.24 -0.99
C GLY A 159 0.66 -20.36 0.16
N ASP A 160 1.14 -20.32 1.40
CA ASP A 160 0.30 -20.34 2.60
C ASP A 160 -0.63 -19.12 2.65
N HIS A 161 -0.11 -17.93 2.33
CA HIS A 161 -0.89 -16.70 2.27
C HIS A 161 -1.92 -16.73 1.11
N PHE A 162 -1.51 -17.14 -0.09
CA PHE A 162 -2.42 -17.30 -1.22
C PHE A 162 -3.56 -18.27 -0.89
N LYS A 163 -3.25 -19.41 -0.27
CA LYS A 163 -4.24 -20.43 0.11
C LYS A 163 -5.25 -19.89 1.12
N TYR A 164 -4.80 -19.07 2.07
CA TYR A 164 -5.71 -18.36 2.98
C TYR A 164 -6.66 -17.43 2.20
N LEU A 165 -6.12 -16.62 1.27
CA LEU A 165 -6.91 -15.68 0.47
C LEU A 165 -7.85 -16.35 -0.55
N LEU A 166 -7.53 -17.56 -0.99
CA LEU A 166 -8.27 -18.26 -2.04
C LEU A 166 -9.76 -18.40 -1.74
N SER A 167 -10.13 -18.71 -0.49
CA SER A 167 -11.53 -18.83 -0.06
C SER A 167 -12.30 -17.52 -0.24
N PHE A 168 -11.62 -16.38 -0.09
CA PHE A 168 -12.18 -15.06 -0.34
C PHE A 168 -12.26 -14.75 -1.83
N PHE A 169 -11.20 -15.03 -2.58
CA PHE A 169 -11.16 -14.82 -4.03
C PHE A 169 -12.24 -15.61 -4.78
N GLN A 170 -12.68 -16.74 -4.23
CA GLN A 170 -13.75 -17.57 -4.78
C GLN A 170 -15.17 -17.10 -4.36
N ASP A 171 -15.31 -16.19 -3.40
CA ASP A 171 -16.61 -15.64 -3.03
C ASP A 171 -17.16 -14.78 -4.18
N ASN A 172 -18.45 -14.97 -4.52
CA ASN A 172 -19.11 -14.23 -5.61
C ASN A 172 -19.22 -12.72 -5.35
N ARG A 173 -19.09 -12.29 -4.10
CA ARG A 173 -19.05 -10.87 -3.71
C ARG A 173 -17.65 -10.27 -3.82
N TYR A 174 -16.61 -11.08 -4.04
CA TYR A 174 -15.25 -10.56 -4.17
C TYR A 174 -15.12 -9.74 -5.46
N ILE A 175 -14.58 -8.53 -5.35
CA ILE A 175 -14.45 -7.61 -6.47
C ILE A 175 -13.34 -8.09 -7.41
N LYS A 176 -13.69 -8.21 -8.69
CA LYS A 176 -12.81 -8.73 -9.75
C LYS A 176 -12.77 -7.79 -10.96
N VAL A 177 -11.63 -7.78 -11.65
CA VAL A 177 -11.44 -7.21 -12.99
C VAL A 177 -11.07 -8.35 -13.93
N ASP A 178 -11.86 -8.60 -14.97
CA ASP A 178 -11.58 -9.67 -15.95
C ASP A 178 -11.28 -11.04 -15.30
N ASN A 179 -12.11 -11.43 -14.32
CA ASN A 179 -11.98 -12.64 -13.49
C ASN A 179 -10.70 -12.71 -12.62
N LYS A 180 -9.96 -11.61 -12.49
CA LYS A 180 -8.84 -11.48 -11.55
C LYS A 180 -9.31 -10.81 -10.25
N PRO A 181 -9.09 -11.40 -9.07
CA PRO A 181 -9.33 -10.76 -7.78
C PRO A 181 -8.55 -9.44 -7.66
N VAL A 182 -9.23 -8.36 -7.28
CA VAL A 182 -8.57 -7.07 -6.98
C VAL A 182 -7.89 -7.17 -5.62
N PHE A 183 -6.59 -6.94 -5.57
CA PHE A 183 -5.81 -7.01 -4.33
C PHE A 183 -4.85 -5.81 -4.26
N LEU A 184 -5.06 -4.95 -3.26
CA LEU A 184 -4.21 -3.80 -3.00
C LEU A 184 -3.07 -4.21 -2.07
N ILE A 185 -1.88 -3.67 -2.30
CA ILE A 185 -0.70 -3.88 -1.46
C ILE A 185 -0.13 -2.52 -1.09
N TYR A 186 0.04 -2.28 0.20
CA TYR A 186 0.68 -1.08 0.71
C TYR A 186 2.21 -1.14 0.44
N LYS A 187 2.90 0.00 0.45
CA LYS A 187 4.38 0.12 0.32
C LYS A 187 5.08 -0.96 -0.53
N THR A 188 4.62 -1.18 -1.76
CA THR A 188 5.19 -2.21 -2.63
C THR A 188 6.68 -2.00 -2.88
N ASP A 189 7.16 -0.75 -2.81
CA ASP A 189 8.56 -0.39 -3.00
C ASP A 189 9.49 -1.06 -1.97
N GLU A 190 9.02 -1.28 -0.73
CA GLU A 190 9.78 -1.90 0.36
C GLU A 190 9.83 -3.45 0.26
N MET A 191 8.97 -4.04 -0.57
CA MET A 191 8.93 -5.48 -0.80
C MET A 191 10.00 -5.92 -1.82
N ALA A 192 11.13 -6.42 -1.33
CA ALA A 192 12.23 -6.87 -2.19
C ALA A 192 11.85 -8.04 -3.11
N CYS A 193 10.98 -8.93 -2.65
CA CYS A 193 10.54 -10.13 -3.37
C CYS A 193 9.18 -9.97 -4.08
N PHE A 194 8.73 -8.73 -4.26
CA PHE A 194 7.38 -8.43 -4.78
C PHE A 194 7.12 -9.11 -6.12
N THR A 195 8.03 -8.95 -7.07
CA THR A 195 7.87 -9.40 -8.45
C THR A 195 7.75 -10.93 -8.50
N GLU A 196 8.58 -11.63 -7.73
CA GLU A 196 8.58 -13.09 -7.64
C GLU A 196 7.32 -13.61 -6.96
N MET A 197 6.89 -12.96 -5.87
CA MET A 197 5.68 -13.33 -5.16
C MET A 197 4.45 -13.20 -6.06
N ILE A 198 4.32 -12.09 -6.80
CA ILE A 198 3.19 -11.88 -7.71
C ILE A 198 3.24 -12.82 -8.92
N ASP A 199 4.41 -13.15 -9.46
CA ASP A 199 4.55 -14.19 -10.48
C ASP A 199 4.10 -15.56 -9.95
N TYR A 200 4.51 -15.92 -8.74
CA TYR A 200 4.10 -17.16 -8.06
C TYR A 200 2.58 -17.20 -7.81
N TRP A 201 2.00 -16.13 -7.28
CA TRP A 201 0.55 -16.02 -7.09
C TRP A 201 -0.23 -16.09 -8.40
N ASN A 202 0.28 -15.50 -9.48
CA ASN A 202 -0.36 -15.61 -10.80
C ASN A 202 -0.33 -17.04 -11.34
N LYS A 203 0.72 -17.83 -11.05
CA LYS A 203 0.76 -19.27 -11.37
C LYS A 203 -0.30 -20.03 -10.56
N LEU A 204 -0.38 -19.81 -9.26
CA LEU A 204 -1.39 -20.43 -8.39
C LEU A 204 -2.82 -20.05 -8.79
N ALA A 205 -3.06 -18.76 -9.06
CA ALA A 205 -4.35 -18.24 -9.51
C ALA A 205 -4.85 -18.96 -10.78
N LYS A 206 -3.97 -19.16 -11.77
CA LYS A 206 -4.31 -19.89 -13.00
C LYS A 206 -4.69 -21.35 -12.75
N ILE A 207 -4.00 -22.03 -11.83
CA ILE A 207 -4.35 -23.41 -11.42
C ILE A 207 -5.77 -23.44 -10.81
N GLU A 208 -6.12 -22.43 -10.03
CA GLU A 208 -7.43 -22.27 -9.39
C GLU A 208 -8.51 -21.65 -10.30
N ASN A 209 -8.25 -21.54 -11.61
CA ASN A 209 -9.15 -20.92 -12.60
C ASN A 209 -9.50 -19.45 -12.33
N LEU A 210 -8.65 -18.75 -11.58
CA LEU A 210 -8.62 -17.30 -11.47
C LEU A 210 -7.73 -16.77 -12.61
N GLY A 211 -8.12 -15.70 -13.29
CA GLY A 211 -7.40 -15.17 -14.46
C GLY A 211 -6.00 -14.59 -14.17
N GLY A 212 -5.47 -14.81 -12.97
CA GLY A 212 -4.41 -14.05 -12.31
C GLY A 212 -4.96 -13.26 -11.12
N ILE A 213 -4.13 -12.42 -10.51
CA ILE A 213 -4.51 -11.41 -9.50
C ILE A 213 -4.38 -10.03 -10.14
N PHE A 214 -5.33 -9.13 -9.88
CA PHE A 214 -5.27 -7.73 -10.33
C PHE A 214 -4.69 -6.88 -9.21
N VAL A 215 -3.40 -6.56 -9.30
CA VAL A 215 -2.64 -5.97 -8.19
C VAL A 215 -2.56 -4.46 -8.31
N LEU A 216 -2.93 -3.77 -7.23
CA LEU A 216 -2.77 -2.32 -7.08
C LEU A 216 -1.73 -2.01 -6.00
N GLY A 217 -0.70 -1.24 -6.33
CA GLY A 217 0.18 -0.66 -5.32
C GLY A 217 -0.36 0.67 -4.81
N ILE A 218 -0.43 0.84 -3.48
CA ILE A 218 -0.89 2.10 -2.89
C ILE A 218 0.28 3.06 -2.74
N ASN A 219 0.14 4.25 -3.32
CA ASN A 219 1.12 5.34 -3.27
C ASN A 219 2.55 4.91 -3.67
N SER A 220 2.67 3.82 -4.43
CA SER A 220 3.96 3.27 -4.85
C SER A 220 4.68 4.28 -5.74
N SER A 221 5.94 4.54 -5.44
CA SER A 221 6.81 5.41 -6.25
C SER A 221 7.33 4.66 -7.46
N ASN A 222 7.68 3.38 -7.31
CA ASN A 222 8.18 2.55 -8.41
C ASN A 222 7.03 1.82 -9.11
N GLU A 223 7.27 1.49 -10.38
CA GLU A 223 6.39 0.62 -11.17
C GLU A 223 7.05 -0.76 -11.20
N LYS A 224 6.59 -1.68 -10.34
CA LYS A 224 7.14 -3.03 -10.24
C LYS A 224 6.49 -3.98 -11.23
N ILE A 225 7.26 -4.93 -11.72
CA ILE A 225 6.73 -5.98 -12.61
C ILE A 225 5.69 -6.81 -11.83
N GLY A 226 4.54 -7.06 -12.45
CA GLY A 226 3.41 -7.75 -11.82
C GLY A 226 2.34 -6.83 -11.24
N MET A 227 2.59 -5.52 -11.13
CA MET A 227 1.53 -4.55 -10.81
C MET A 227 0.66 -4.29 -12.04
N ASP A 228 -0.66 -4.33 -11.89
CA ASP A 228 -1.61 -3.94 -12.95
C ASP A 228 -1.94 -2.44 -12.88
N ALA A 229 -1.89 -1.86 -11.68
CA ALA A 229 -2.19 -0.45 -11.45
C ALA A 229 -1.54 0.12 -10.17
N VAL A 230 -1.59 1.44 -10.03
CA VAL A 230 -1.34 2.14 -8.77
C VAL A 230 -2.59 2.88 -8.30
N LEU A 231 -2.76 2.99 -6.99
CA LEU A 231 -3.75 3.87 -6.36
C LEU A 231 -3.02 5.03 -5.69
N PHE A 232 -3.31 6.25 -6.13
CA PHE A 232 -2.98 7.45 -5.37
C PHE A 232 -4.08 7.67 -4.34
N SER A 233 -3.83 7.24 -3.11
CA SER A 233 -4.79 7.23 -2.03
C SER A 233 -4.77 8.55 -1.26
N GLY A 234 -5.88 9.27 -1.30
CA GLY A 234 -6.04 10.52 -0.55
C GLY A 234 -6.25 10.28 0.94
N PRO A 235 -5.85 11.20 1.83
CA PRO A 235 -5.14 12.44 1.51
C PRO A 235 -3.63 12.25 1.33
N SER A 236 -3.07 11.13 1.80
CA SER A 236 -1.61 10.91 1.87
C SER A 236 -0.85 11.13 0.56
N ALA A 237 -1.40 10.69 -0.57
CA ALA A 237 -0.80 10.91 -1.88
C ALA A 237 -0.64 12.41 -2.20
N TYR A 238 -1.56 13.25 -1.72
CA TYR A 238 -1.70 14.64 -2.13
C TYR A 238 -1.02 15.63 -1.17
N TRP A 239 -0.46 15.12 -0.08
CA TRP A 239 0.54 15.82 0.72
C TRP A 239 1.92 15.80 0.08
N ASN A 240 2.19 14.78 -0.73
CA ASN A 240 3.50 14.62 -1.36
C ASN A 240 3.62 15.56 -2.58
N PRO A 241 4.48 16.59 -2.54
CA PRO A 241 4.64 17.53 -3.65
C PRO A 241 5.13 16.87 -4.94
N ILE A 242 5.70 15.66 -4.87
CA ILE A 242 6.06 14.88 -6.06
C ILE A 242 4.81 14.45 -6.83
N ILE A 243 3.75 14.07 -6.11
CA ILE A 243 2.49 13.60 -6.71
C ILE A 243 1.57 14.79 -7.00
N SER A 244 1.45 15.74 -6.07
CA SER A 244 0.55 16.89 -6.22
C SER A 244 1.13 18.04 -7.03
N SER A 245 2.44 18.05 -7.30
CA SER A 245 3.18 19.16 -7.95
C SER A 245 2.96 20.52 -7.27
N ASN A 246 2.52 20.53 -6.01
CA ASN A 246 2.16 21.73 -5.28
C ASN A 246 2.46 21.58 -3.78
N HIS A 247 2.98 22.63 -3.16
CA HIS A 247 3.22 22.68 -1.72
C HIS A 247 1.94 23.10 -0.98
N LEU A 248 1.67 22.46 0.14
CA LEU A 248 0.56 22.82 1.01
C LEU A 248 1.04 23.73 2.12
N GLU A 249 0.34 24.85 2.27
CA GLU A 249 0.47 25.68 3.46
C GLU A 249 -0.27 25.03 4.63
N CYS A 250 0.32 25.13 5.82
CA CYS A 250 -0.32 24.70 7.05
C CYS A 250 -0.23 25.80 8.09
N GLU A 251 -1.21 25.85 8.98
CA GLU A 251 -1.17 26.64 10.20
C GLU A 251 -1.07 25.71 11.42
N TYR A 252 -0.56 26.22 12.54
CA TYR A 252 -0.48 25.46 13.79
C TYR A 252 -1.46 26.05 14.81
N LYS A 253 -2.37 25.20 15.32
CA LYS A 253 -3.36 25.59 16.34
C LYS A 253 -3.17 24.73 17.58
N ASN A 254 -2.65 25.35 18.64
CA ASN A 254 -2.29 24.65 19.88
C ASN A 254 -1.43 23.39 19.65
N GLY A 255 -0.39 23.53 18.82
CA GLY A 255 0.51 22.45 18.40
C GLY A 255 0.01 21.62 17.21
N VAL A 256 -1.31 21.53 17.00
CA VAL A 256 -1.89 20.70 15.94
C VAL A 256 -1.60 21.32 14.57
N LYS A 257 -1.08 20.53 13.65
CA LYS A 257 -0.81 20.95 12.27
C LYS A 257 -2.11 20.90 11.46
N CYS A 258 -2.57 22.04 10.97
CA CYS A 258 -3.85 22.19 10.30
C CYS A 258 -3.64 22.51 8.82
N PHE A 259 -4.36 21.80 7.95
CA PHE A 259 -4.42 22.08 6.52
C PHE A 259 -5.83 22.47 6.10
N ASP A 260 -5.95 23.39 5.14
CA ASP A 260 -7.26 23.71 4.56
C ASP A 260 -7.78 22.55 3.71
N TYR A 261 -9.03 22.15 3.97
CA TYR A 261 -9.67 21.02 3.31
C TYR A 261 -9.75 21.18 1.78
N GLU A 262 -10.06 22.38 1.28
CA GLU A 262 -10.16 22.63 -0.16
C GLU A 262 -8.79 22.59 -0.84
N ALA A 263 -7.74 23.03 -0.16
CA ALA A 263 -6.38 23.00 -0.69
C ALA A 263 -5.92 21.56 -1.02
N ILE A 264 -6.27 20.58 -0.18
CA ILE A 264 -5.97 19.17 -0.46
C ILE A 264 -6.74 18.69 -1.70
N TRP A 265 -8.01 19.04 -1.82
CA TRP A 265 -8.83 18.69 -2.99
C TRP A 265 -8.32 19.32 -4.30
N LYS A 266 -7.81 20.55 -4.24
CA LYS A 266 -7.11 21.18 -5.38
C LYS A 266 -5.88 20.38 -5.79
N ASN A 267 -5.08 19.89 -4.84
CA ASN A 267 -3.95 18.99 -5.13
C ASN A 267 -4.40 17.67 -5.78
N VAL A 268 -5.54 17.10 -5.39
CA VAL A 268 -6.11 15.89 -6.06
C VAL A 268 -6.36 16.16 -7.55
N MET A 269 -6.87 17.36 -7.88
CA MET A 269 -7.18 17.72 -9.26
C MET A 269 -5.91 17.91 -10.10
N ILE A 270 -4.86 18.49 -9.52
CA ILE A 270 -3.57 18.72 -10.18
C ILE A 270 -2.81 17.41 -10.41
N ALA A 271 -2.87 16.47 -9.47
CA ALA A 271 -2.05 15.25 -9.49
C ALA A 271 -2.12 14.50 -10.84
N GLY A 272 -0.98 14.34 -11.50
CA GLY A 272 -0.86 13.58 -12.75
C GLY A 272 -0.85 12.07 -12.50
N GLY A 273 -1.19 11.27 -13.51
CA GLY A 273 -1.02 9.82 -13.46
C GLY A 273 0.41 9.38 -13.78
N LYS A 274 0.74 8.12 -13.51
CA LYS A 274 1.96 7.49 -14.02
C LYS A 274 1.87 7.22 -15.53
N LYS A 275 2.99 7.32 -16.23
CA LYS A 275 3.05 7.20 -17.70
C LYS A 275 2.88 5.76 -18.20
N SER A 276 3.45 4.79 -17.49
CA SER A 276 3.55 3.39 -17.97
C SER A 276 2.63 2.41 -17.24
N ILE A 277 1.88 2.86 -16.23
CA ILE A 277 0.93 2.03 -15.50
C ILE A 277 -0.39 2.77 -15.23
N LYS A 278 -1.50 2.02 -15.25
CA LYS A 278 -2.84 2.54 -14.93
C LYS A 278 -2.84 3.16 -13.53
N THR A 279 -3.35 4.38 -13.42
CA THR A 279 -3.41 5.13 -12.16
C THR A 279 -4.85 5.38 -11.75
N TYR A 280 -5.25 4.86 -10.59
CA TYR A 280 -6.49 5.22 -9.91
C TYR A 280 -6.23 6.42 -9.00
N PHE A 281 -7.14 7.39 -9.01
CA PHE A 281 -7.09 8.56 -8.12
C PHE A 281 -8.16 8.40 -7.05
N GLY A 282 -7.73 8.25 -5.79
CA GLY A 282 -8.60 8.04 -4.64
C GLY A 282 -8.98 9.35 -3.96
N GLY A 283 -10.23 9.46 -3.51
CA GLY A 283 -10.71 10.58 -2.71
C GLY A 283 -10.57 10.30 -1.21
N PHE A 284 -10.90 11.30 -0.41
CA PHE A 284 -10.98 11.19 1.05
C PHE A 284 -12.18 11.97 1.58
N VAL A 285 -12.64 11.68 2.80
CA VAL A 285 -13.82 12.32 3.39
C VAL A 285 -13.45 13.53 4.24
N ASP A 286 -12.52 13.36 5.16
CA ASP A 286 -12.00 14.36 6.10
C ASP A 286 -10.64 13.84 6.60
N TYR A 287 -9.95 14.50 7.53
CA TYR A 287 -8.79 13.91 8.21
C TYR A 287 -8.54 14.60 9.54
N ASP A 288 -8.29 13.82 10.58
CA ASP A 288 -7.97 14.27 11.93
C ASP A 288 -7.42 13.11 12.77
N ASP A 289 -6.09 13.01 12.88
CA ASP A 289 -5.42 11.96 13.66
C ASP A 289 -5.11 12.39 15.12
N THR A 290 -5.66 13.54 15.55
CA THR A 290 -5.50 14.03 16.93
C THR A 290 -6.10 13.10 18.00
N PRO A 291 -7.10 12.22 17.74
CA PRO A 291 -7.48 11.17 18.69
C PRO A 291 -6.28 10.30 19.10
N ARG A 292 -5.39 10.00 18.16
CA ARG A 292 -4.20 9.15 18.36
C ARG A 292 -2.97 9.96 18.80
N ARG A 293 -2.82 11.21 18.34
CA ARG A 293 -1.57 12.00 18.46
C ARG A 293 -1.64 13.29 19.29
N GLY A 294 -2.84 13.70 19.69
CA GLY A 294 -3.04 14.88 20.52
C GLY A 294 -2.54 16.14 19.83
N GLY A 295 -1.85 17.01 20.58
CA GLY A 295 -1.29 18.26 20.06
C GLY A 295 -0.24 18.09 18.96
N GLN A 296 0.26 16.87 18.70
CA GLN A 296 1.18 16.58 17.59
C GLN A 296 0.48 15.96 16.38
N GLY A 297 -0.86 15.97 16.39
CA GLY A 297 -1.68 15.50 15.29
C GLY A 297 -1.73 16.47 14.11
N VAL A 298 -2.30 15.96 13.04
CA VAL A 298 -2.62 16.65 11.80
C VAL A 298 -4.15 16.59 11.62
N THR A 299 -4.75 17.72 11.25
CA THR A 299 -6.20 17.79 10.97
C THR A 299 -6.48 18.67 9.77
N PHE A 300 -7.62 18.43 9.13
CA PHE A 300 -8.21 19.36 8.19
C PHE A 300 -9.09 20.38 8.93
N ILE A 301 -9.07 21.60 8.43
CA ILE A 301 -9.96 22.68 8.82
C ILE A 301 -10.84 23.07 7.64
N ASN A 302 -11.98 23.71 7.93
CA ASN A 302 -12.97 24.13 6.93
C ASN A 302 -13.57 22.97 6.11
N THR A 303 -13.66 21.76 6.67
CA THR A 303 -14.31 20.63 6.01
C THR A 303 -15.77 20.95 5.69
N SER A 304 -16.13 20.82 4.41
CA SER A 304 -17.47 21.13 3.86
C SER A 304 -18.01 19.98 3.03
N ILE A 305 -19.32 19.73 3.17
CA ILE A 305 -20.04 18.70 2.41
C ILE A 305 -20.14 19.11 0.94
N GLU A 306 -20.28 20.41 0.66
CA GLU A 306 -20.35 20.97 -0.68
C GLU A 306 -19.04 20.76 -1.43
N ILE A 307 -17.91 21.07 -0.79
CA ILE A 307 -16.56 20.82 -1.33
C ILE A 307 -16.38 19.32 -1.57
N PHE A 308 -16.71 18.47 -0.59
CA PHE A 308 -16.63 17.03 -0.77
C PHE A 308 -17.44 16.55 -1.98
N GLN A 309 -18.71 16.96 -2.10
CA GLN A 309 -19.59 16.57 -3.20
C GLN A 309 -19.04 17.03 -4.56
N GLU A 310 -18.63 18.29 -4.66
CA GLU A 310 -18.13 18.88 -5.90
C GLU A 310 -16.86 18.18 -6.38
N TYR A 311 -15.86 18.04 -5.50
CA TYR A 311 -14.58 17.47 -5.89
C TYR A 311 -14.64 15.95 -6.03
N LEU A 312 -15.49 15.24 -5.29
CA LEU A 312 -15.71 13.81 -5.51
C LEU A 312 -16.32 13.55 -6.90
N TYR A 313 -17.26 14.39 -7.34
CA TYR A 313 -17.81 14.34 -8.70
C TYR A 313 -16.73 14.60 -9.76
N LYS A 314 -15.91 15.65 -9.60
CA LYS A 314 -14.78 15.93 -10.52
C LYS A 314 -13.76 14.79 -10.52
N LEU A 315 -13.48 14.20 -9.38
CA LEU A 315 -12.58 13.05 -9.24
C LEU A 315 -13.13 11.81 -9.95
N ALA A 316 -14.44 11.58 -9.87
CA ALA A 316 -15.11 10.51 -10.60
C ALA A 316 -14.98 10.72 -12.12
N GLN A 317 -15.22 11.94 -12.61
CA GLN A 317 -15.01 12.30 -14.02
C GLN A 317 -13.55 12.12 -14.46
N LYS A 318 -12.59 12.50 -13.61
CA LYS A 318 -11.15 12.29 -13.84
C LYS A 318 -10.82 10.80 -13.98
N ASN A 319 -11.34 9.95 -13.10
CA ASN A 319 -11.13 8.50 -13.22
C ASN A 319 -11.80 7.92 -14.47
N LEU A 320 -13.02 8.36 -14.79
CA LEU A 320 -13.73 7.93 -16.01
C LEU A 320 -12.97 8.30 -17.29
N SER A 321 -12.37 9.49 -17.36
CA SER A 321 -11.55 9.91 -18.52
C SER A 321 -10.30 9.05 -18.69
N GLN A 322 -9.78 8.48 -17.60
CA GLN A 322 -8.69 7.50 -17.60
C GLN A 322 -9.16 6.05 -17.80
N LYS A 323 -10.46 5.83 -18.06
CA LYS A 323 -11.08 4.50 -18.21
C LYS A 323 -10.90 3.62 -16.96
N ASN A 324 -10.90 4.24 -15.78
CA ASN A 324 -10.89 3.52 -14.51
C ASN A 324 -12.29 3.05 -14.16
N GLU A 325 -12.40 1.81 -13.68
CA GLU A 325 -13.66 1.18 -13.28
C GLU A 325 -14.02 1.48 -11.83
N PHE A 326 -13.05 1.95 -11.04
CA PHE A 326 -13.19 2.18 -9.61
C PHE A 326 -12.85 3.62 -9.23
N LEU A 327 -13.58 4.12 -8.23
CA LEU A 327 -13.27 5.32 -7.47
C LEU A 327 -13.09 4.90 -6.00
N PHE A 328 -11.85 4.91 -5.51
CA PHE A 328 -11.56 4.59 -4.11
C PHE A 328 -11.80 5.82 -3.22
N ILE A 329 -12.34 5.61 -2.02
CA ILE A 329 -12.65 6.67 -1.05
C ILE A 329 -12.12 6.29 0.32
N ASN A 330 -11.32 7.17 0.93
CA ASN A 330 -10.84 7.08 2.30
C ASN A 330 -11.72 7.87 3.27
N ALA A 331 -12.52 7.24 4.11
CA ALA A 331 -12.80 5.80 4.20
C ALA A 331 -14.26 5.63 4.62
N PHE A 332 -14.73 4.39 4.76
CA PHE A 332 -16.07 4.15 5.29
C PHE A 332 -16.14 4.46 6.79
N ASN A 333 -15.19 3.95 7.58
CA ASN A 333 -15.27 3.90 9.04
C ASN A 333 -13.95 4.17 9.78
N GLU A 334 -13.01 4.97 9.25
CA GLU A 334 -11.74 5.27 9.95
C GLU A 334 -11.94 6.37 11.01
N TRP A 335 -12.67 6.05 12.09
CA TRP A 335 -13.05 7.01 13.14
C TRP A 335 -11.85 7.62 13.88
N GLY A 336 -10.79 6.85 14.13
CA GLY A 336 -9.58 7.32 14.81
C GLY A 336 -8.76 8.37 14.03
N GLU A 337 -9.00 8.50 12.72
CA GLU A 337 -8.39 9.52 11.85
C GLU A 337 -9.43 10.46 11.24
N GLY A 338 -10.67 10.43 11.72
CA GLY A 338 -11.75 11.27 11.21
C GLY A 338 -12.19 10.98 9.77
N MET A 339 -11.65 9.95 9.12
CA MET A 339 -11.92 9.55 7.73
C MET A 339 -13.10 8.57 7.66
N TYR A 340 -14.34 9.06 7.73
CA TYR A 340 -15.51 8.18 7.70
C TYR A 340 -16.68 8.74 6.89
N LEU A 341 -17.30 7.89 6.07
CA LEU A 341 -18.61 8.12 5.45
C LEU A 341 -19.75 7.82 6.43
N GLU A 342 -19.51 7.01 7.47
CA GLU A 342 -20.52 6.67 8.46
C GLU A 342 -21.18 7.90 9.10
N PRO A 343 -22.46 7.82 9.46
CA PRO A 343 -23.18 8.98 9.98
C PRO A 343 -22.71 9.35 11.39
N ASP A 344 -22.52 10.64 11.62
CA ASP A 344 -22.13 11.20 12.92
C ASP A 344 -23.19 12.15 13.49
N LYS A 345 -23.06 12.55 14.76
CA LYS A 345 -24.03 13.46 15.41
C LYS A 345 -24.06 14.88 14.83
N LYS A 346 -22.97 15.35 14.21
CA LYS A 346 -22.85 16.73 13.69
C LYS A 346 -23.40 16.89 12.29
N ARG A 347 -23.13 15.92 11.43
CA ARG A 347 -23.36 15.94 9.98
C ARG A 347 -24.42 14.93 9.56
N GLY A 348 -24.88 14.07 10.46
CA GLY A 348 -25.89 13.06 10.14
C GLY A 348 -25.44 12.20 8.96
N TYR A 349 -26.27 12.11 7.92
CA TYR A 349 -25.98 11.33 6.71
C TYR A 349 -25.32 12.16 5.58
N ALA A 350 -24.90 13.40 5.83
CA ALA A 350 -24.58 14.35 4.77
C ALA A 350 -23.48 13.87 3.78
N PHE A 351 -22.42 13.18 4.26
CA PHE A 351 -21.39 12.63 3.38
C PHE A 351 -21.91 11.49 2.48
N LEU A 352 -22.78 10.64 3.01
CA LEU A 352 -23.44 9.58 2.24
C LEU A 352 -24.46 10.16 1.24
N GLU A 353 -25.19 11.21 1.63
CA GLU A 353 -26.09 11.94 0.74
C GLU A 353 -25.33 12.63 -0.40
N ALA A 354 -24.17 13.23 -0.11
CA ALA A 354 -23.27 13.78 -1.11
C ALA A 354 -22.75 12.71 -2.07
N LEU A 355 -22.32 11.54 -1.57
CA LEU A 355 -21.92 10.42 -2.43
C LEU A 355 -23.06 9.97 -3.36
N LYS A 356 -24.27 9.84 -2.82
CA LYS A 356 -25.46 9.47 -3.59
C LYS A 356 -25.76 10.50 -4.69
N SER A 357 -25.72 11.78 -4.33
CA SER A 357 -25.90 12.90 -5.26
C SER A 357 -24.87 12.86 -6.41
N VAL A 358 -23.60 12.58 -6.09
CA VAL A 358 -22.53 12.39 -7.10
C VAL A 358 -22.87 11.23 -8.05
N LYS A 359 -23.28 10.07 -7.51
CA LYS A 359 -23.65 8.90 -8.32
C LYS A 359 -24.87 9.18 -9.22
N GLU A 360 -25.86 9.91 -8.73
CA GLU A 360 -27.05 10.31 -9.49
C GLU A 360 -26.68 11.29 -10.61
N LYS A 361 -25.84 12.28 -10.31
CA LYS A 361 -25.34 13.25 -11.30
C LYS A 361 -24.55 12.59 -12.43
N LEU A 362 -23.60 11.71 -12.10
CA LEU A 362 -22.82 10.96 -13.11
C LEU A 362 -23.72 10.14 -14.05
N LYS A 363 -24.81 9.57 -13.53
CA LYS A 363 -25.79 8.83 -14.35
C LYS A 363 -26.58 9.74 -15.28
N ALA A 364 -26.95 10.94 -14.82
CA ALA A 364 -27.63 11.95 -15.63
C ALA A 364 -26.73 12.43 -16.78
N ASP A 365 -25.48 12.81 -16.49
CA ASP A 365 -24.55 13.31 -17.51
C ASP A 365 -24.26 12.24 -18.58
N THR A 366 -24.12 10.97 -18.17
CA THR A 366 -23.89 9.85 -19.11
C THR A 366 -25.09 9.62 -20.06
N GLN A 367 -26.30 10.06 -19.67
CA GLN A 367 -27.50 9.98 -20.51
C GLN A 367 -27.61 11.18 -21.46
N GLU A 368 -27.20 12.37 -21.02
CA GLU A 368 -27.18 13.58 -21.86
C GLU A 368 -26.09 13.50 -22.95
N ASP A 369 -24.88 13.03 -22.62
CA ASP A 369 -23.80 12.81 -23.60
C ASP A 369 -24.18 11.82 -24.73
N LYS A 370 -25.14 10.91 -24.48
CA LYS A 370 -25.67 9.98 -25.50
C LYS A 370 -26.62 10.64 -26.49
N VAL A 371 -27.16 11.83 -26.18
CA VAL A 371 -28.08 12.59 -27.04
C VAL A 371 -27.31 13.54 -27.96
N GLU A 372 -26.06 13.91 -27.63
CA GLU A 372 -25.30 14.97 -28.31
C GLU A 372 -24.12 14.52 -29.18
N LEU A 373 -23.90 13.22 -29.40
CA LEU A 373 -22.77 12.73 -30.21
C LEU A 373 -23.10 12.58 -31.70
N THR A 374 -23.11 13.70 -32.43
CA THR A 374 -22.65 13.78 -33.83
C THR A 374 -21.58 14.87 -33.99
N LEU A 375 -20.35 14.42 -34.30
CA LEU A 375 -19.21 15.15 -34.85
C LEU A 375 -18.50 16.17 -33.94
N VAL A 376 -17.21 15.92 -33.63
CA VAL A 376 -16.03 16.46 -34.33
C VAL A 376 -14.77 15.94 -33.61
N GLU A 377 -13.92 15.24 -34.35
CA GLU A 377 -12.53 14.98 -33.95
C GLU A 377 -11.68 16.20 -34.34
N ASN A 378 -10.77 16.61 -33.46
CA ASN A 378 -9.57 17.34 -33.88
C ASN A 378 -8.39 16.99 -32.97
N SER A 379 -7.32 16.60 -33.64
CA SER A 379 -5.96 16.42 -33.14
C SER A 379 -5.27 17.77 -32.95
N ASP A 380 -4.32 17.86 -32.02
CA ASP A 380 -3.02 18.43 -32.39
C ASP A 380 -1.88 18.03 -31.43
N LYS A 381 -0.70 17.85 -32.05
CA LYS A 381 0.60 17.59 -31.43
C LYS A 381 1.34 18.91 -31.23
N GLY A 382 2.03 19.05 -30.11
CA GLY A 382 3.05 20.07 -29.91
C GLY A 382 4.19 19.54 -29.05
N SER A 383 5.36 19.40 -29.65
CA SER A 383 6.61 19.02 -28.99
C SER A 383 7.36 20.25 -28.50
N SER A 384 7.79 20.23 -27.23
CA SER A 384 8.88 21.06 -26.73
C SER A 384 9.81 20.19 -25.89
N VAL A 385 11.13 20.31 -26.11
CA VAL A 385 12.17 19.60 -25.35
C VAL A 385 12.03 19.95 -23.86
N ASN A 386 12.00 18.92 -23.01
CA ASN A 386 11.19 18.93 -21.80
C ASN A 386 12.03 19.02 -20.52
N VAL A 387 11.85 20.09 -19.74
CA VAL A 387 12.44 20.25 -18.38
C VAL A 387 12.00 19.08 -17.46
N GLU A 388 10.86 18.46 -17.75
CA GLU A 388 10.34 17.28 -17.06
C GLU A 388 11.28 16.06 -17.18
N ASP A 389 11.98 15.87 -18.30
CA ASP A 389 12.85 14.71 -18.51
C ASP A 389 14.16 14.81 -17.71
N ILE A 390 14.67 16.03 -17.50
CA ILE A 390 15.85 16.28 -16.65
C ILE A 390 15.51 16.01 -15.18
N ASN A 391 14.33 16.48 -14.73
CA ASN A 391 13.86 16.21 -13.37
C ASN A 391 13.61 14.71 -13.14
N ALA A 392 13.12 13.99 -14.15
CA ALA A 392 12.92 12.55 -14.07
C ALA A 392 14.24 11.77 -13.92
N ASP A 393 15.30 12.12 -14.66
CA ASP A 393 16.61 11.48 -14.52
C ASP A 393 17.26 11.77 -13.15
N LEU A 394 17.22 13.03 -12.70
CA LEU A 394 17.71 13.42 -11.37
C LEU A 394 16.98 12.65 -10.27
N TRP A 395 15.66 12.53 -10.37
CA TRP A 395 14.86 11.82 -9.39
C TRP A 395 15.13 10.30 -9.41
N LYS A 396 15.30 9.72 -10.60
CA LYS A 396 15.72 8.33 -10.75
C LYS A 396 17.06 8.07 -10.06
N ARG A 397 18.04 8.96 -10.24
CA ARG A 397 19.34 8.88 -9.55
C ARG A 397 19.19 9.05 -8.04
N TYR A 398 18.41 10.02 -7.59
CA TYR A 398 18.14 10.25 -6.16
C TYR A 398 17.55 8.99 -5.50
N ASN A 399 16.52 8.38 -6.09
CA ASN A 399 15.91 7.17 -5.55
C ASN A 399 16.90 6.01 -5.50
N LYS A 400 17.71 5.84 -6.55
CA LYS A 400 18.76 4.82 -6.58
C LYS A 400 19.77 5.00 -5.45
N PHE A 401 20.25 6.22 -5.22
CA PHE A 401 21.18 6.50 -4.12
C PHE A 401 20.54 6.36 -2.75
N LYS A 402 19.27 6.77 -2.61
CA LYS A 402 18.48 6.60 -1.39
C LYS A 402 18.33 5.12 -1.03
N GLU A 403 17.99 4.26 -1.99
CA GLU A 403 17.90 2.82 -1.80
C GLU A 403 19.25 2.22 -1.36
N TYR A 404 20.34 2.58 -2.05
CA TYR A 404 21.68 2.12 -1.69
C TYR A 404 22.11 2.57 -0.28
N TYR A 405 21.74 3.79 0.11
CA TYR A 405 21.99 4.28 1.47
C TYR A 405 21.28 3.39 2.50
N TYR A 406 19.98 3.12 2.34
CA TYR A 406 19.24 2.28 3.28
C TYR A 406 19.73 0.83 3.30
N LEU A 407 20.12 0.27 2.14
CA LEU A 407 20.71 -1.07 2.07
C LEU A 407 22.02 -1.14 2.85
N LEU A 408 22.93 -0.20 2.63
CA LEU A 408 24.20 -0.14 3.36
C LEU A 408 23.99 0.12 4.85
N HIS A 409 23.04 0.98 5.21
CA HIS A 409 22.69 1.24 6.61
C HIS A 409 22.19 -0.04 7.28
N ARG A 410 21.25 -0.77 6.65
CA ARG A 410 20.76 -2.05 7.18
C ARG A 410 21.88 -3.08 7.28
N TRP A 411 22.75 -3.15 6.27
CA TRP A 411 23.90 -4.03 6.30
C TRP A 411 24.85 -3.70 7.46
N MET A 412 25.11 -2.42 7.71
CA MET A 412 25.91 -2.00 8.87
C MET A 412 25.26 -2.39 10.20
N GLN A 413 23.95 -2.19 10.36
CA GLN A 413 23.23 -2.64 11.56
C GLN A 413 23.41 -4.14 11.81
N LEU A 414 23.27 -4.97 10.76
CA LEU A 414 23.50 -6.41 10.87
C LEU A 414 24.94 -6.73 11.30
N LYS A 415 25.94 -5.98 10.81
CA LYS A 415 27.33 -6.14 11.23
C LYS A 415 27.54 -5.77 12.70
N GLU A 416 26.94 -4.68 13.16
CA GLU A 416 26.95 -4.25 14.56
C GLU A 416 26.30 -5.31 15.48
N GLU A 417 25.26 -5.97 14.98
CA GLU A 417 24.56 -7.09 15.64
C GLU A 417 25.31 -8.44 15.52
N ASN A 418 26.49 -8.48 14.89
CA ASN A 418 27.25 -9.70 14.56
C ASN A 418 26.46 -10.74 13.73
N VAL A 419 25.51 -10.29 12.91
CA VAL A 419 24.75 -11.11 11.99
C VAL A 419 25.42 -11.12 10.61
N ASN A 420 25.80 -12.30 10.13
CA ASN A 420 26.42 -12.48 8.82
C ASN A 420 25.39 -12.90 7.77
N LEU A 421 25.44 -12.31 6.57
CA LEU A 421 24.52 -12.56 5.46
C LEU A 421 24.48 -14.05 5.03
N SER A 422 25.56 -14.80 5.25
CA SER A 422 25.59 -16.26 5.01
C SER A 422 24.53 -17.02 5.80
N ARG A 423 24.05 -16.49 6.94
CA ARG A 423 22.97 -17.12 7.72
C ARG A 423 21.70 -17.30 6.90
N TYR A 424 21.31 -16.27 6.12
CA TYR A 424 20.18 -16.37 5.22
C TYR A 424 20.42 -17.43 4.15
N LEU A 425 21.58 -17.38 3.49
CA LEU A 425 21.94 -18.32 2.43
C LEU A 425 21.95 -19.77 2.94
N MET A 426 22.58 -20.04 4.07
CA MET A 426 22.62 -21.36 4.69
C MET A 426 21.23 -21.85 5.12
N LYS A 427 20.39 -20.98 5.70
CA LYS A 427 19.01 -21.31 6.08
C LYS A 427 18.19 -21.82 4.88
N HIS A 428 18.44 -21.27 3.70
CA HIS A 428 17.77 -21.66 2.46
C HIS A 428 18.54 -22.73 1.64
N GLY A 429 19.66 -23.24 2.15
CA GLY A 429 20.47 -24.26 1.48
C GLY A 429 21.32 -23.73 0.32
N TYR A 430 21.50 -22.41 0.21
CA TYR A 430 22.25 -21.76 -0.87
C TYR A 430 23.75 -21.73 -0.58
N ASN A 431 24.42 -22.88 -0.67
CA ASN A 431 25.84 -23.02 -0.31
C ASN A 431 26.79 -22.66 -1.45
N ARG A 432 26.36 -22.87 -2.69
CA ARG A 432 27.11 -22.62 -3.92
C ARG A 432 26.32 -21.62 -4.74
N ILE A 433 26.75 -20.36 -4.76
CA ILE A 433 25.99 -19.28 -5.39
C ILE A 433 26.73 -18.67 -6.58
N ALA A 434 26.00 -17.91 -7.39
CA ALA A 434 26.56 -16.91 -8.28
C ALA A 434 26.11 -15.52 -7.85
N ILE A 435 26.91 -14.49 -8.17
CA ILE A 435 26.59 -13.09 -7.87
C ILE A 435 26.38 -12.32 -9.17
N TYR A 436 25.21 -11.69 -9.33
CA TYR A 436 24.91 -10.80 -10.44
C TYR A 436 25.15 -9.35 -10.06
N GLY A 437 26.07 -8.68 -10.76
CA GLY A 437 26.38 -7.26 -10.62
C GLY A 437 27.53 -6.98 -9.64
N LEU A 438 28.77 -7.09 -10.11
CA LEU A 438 29.99 -6.86 -9.32
C LEU A 438 30.37 -5.37 -9.20
N GLY A 439 29.35 -4.53 -8.99
CA GLY A 439 29.52 -3.15 -8.54
C GLY A 439 29.98 -3.07 -7.07
N VAL A 440 29.74 -1.93 -6.42
CA VAL A 440 30.13 -1.71 -5.02
C VAL A 440 29.51 -2.77 -4.09
N MET A 441 28.19 -2.98 -4.18
CA MET A 441 27.48 -3.95 -3.34
C MET A 441 27.95 -5.39 -3.59
N GLY A 442 28.14 -5.78 -4.86
CA GLY A 442 28.66 -7.10 -5.22
C GLY A 442 30.04 -7.38 -4.63
N LYS A 443 30.93 -6.39 -4.66
CA LYS A 443 32.27 -6.50 -4.07
C LYS A 443 32.23 -6.61 -2.54
N HIS A 444 31.34 -5.89 -1.87
CA HIS A 444 31.14 -6.03 -0.43
C HIS A 444 30.61 -7.42 -0.06
N LEU A 445 29.65 -7.94 -0.84
CA LEU A 445 29.09 -9.28 -0.61
C LEU A 445 30.18 -10.35 -0.79
N MET A 446 30.97 -10.23 -1.86
CA MET A 446 32.14 -11.08 -2.10
C MET A 446 33.09 -11.10 -0.90
N GLU A 447 33.43 -9.92 -0.34
CA GLU A 447 34.35 -9.83 0.79
C GLU A 447 33.78 -10.46 2.06
N GLU A 448 32.49 -10.23 2.35
CA GLU A 448 31.84 -10.81 3.51
C GLU A 448 31.78 -12.34 3.47
N LEU A 449 31.51 -12.91 2.30
CA LEU A 449 31.34 -14.36 2.15
C LEU A 449 32.67 -15.13 2.18
N LYS A 450 33.82 -14.46 1.97
CA LYS A 450 35.16 -15.12 1.99
C LYS A 450 35.46 -15.89 3.27
N GLN A 451 34.91 -15.45 4.40
CA GLN A 451 35.13 -16.07 5.71
C GLN A 451 33.99 -17.00 6.13
N THR A 452 33.15 -17.42 5.19
CA THR A 452 31.97 -18.25 5.43
C THR A 452 32.05 -19.55 4.64
N GLU A 453 31.11 -20.47 4.89
CA GLU A 453 31.01 -21.73 4.15
C GLU A 453 30.43 -21.55 2.72
N ILE A 454 29.89 -20.35 2.43
CA ILE A 454 29.28 -20.03 1.13
C ILE A 454 30.37 -19.87 0.06
N ARG A 455 30.21 -20.61 -1.04
CA ARG A 455 31.13 -20.57 -2.18
C ARG A 455 30.50 -19.80 -3.33
N VAL A 456 31.10 -18.67 -3.69
CA VAL A 456 30.76 -17.96 -4.93
C VAL A 456 31.51 -18.61 -6.09
N LEU A 457 30.78 -19.29 -7.00
CA LEU A 457 31.40 -20.06 -8.09
C LEU A 457 31.79 -19.18 -9.28
N TYR A 458 30.94 -18.21 -9.61
CA TYR A 458 31.16 -17.26 -10.69
C TYR A 458 30.33 -15.99 -10.42
N ALA A 459 30.65 -14.94 -11.14
CA ALA A 459 29.87 -13.71 -11.17
C ALA A 459 29.28 -13.48 -12.55
N ILE A 460 28.15 -12.78 -12.60
CA ILE A 460 27.47 -12.37 -13.82
C ILE A 460 27.55 -10.85 -13.88
N ASP A 461 28.11 -10.31 -14.96
CA ASP A 461 28.22 -8.86 -15.14
C ASP A 461 28.10 -8.48 -16.62
N GLN A 462 27.59 -7.28 -16.88
CA GLN A 462 27.56 -6.71 -18.23
C GLN A 462 28.97 -6.35 -18.70
N ASN A 463 29.86 -5.98 -17.77
CA ASN A 463 31.26 -5.72 -18.07
C ASN A 463 32.09 -6.99 -17.95
N THR A 464 32.12 -7.79 -19.02
CA THR A 464 32.91 -9.04 -19.08
C THR A 464 34.42 -8.82 -19.16
N GLN A 465 34.89 -7.57 -19.32
CA GLN A 465 36.32 -7.23 -19.28
C GLN A 465 36.83 -7.02 -17.84
N MET A 466 35.93 -6.91 -16.87
CA MET A 466 36.31 -6.81 -15.46
C MET A 466 37.04 -8.08 -15.03
N VAL A 467 37.99 -7.92 -14.10
CA VAL A 467 38.71 -9.04 -13.48
C VAL A 467 38.52 -8.94 -11.97
N TYR A 468 38.05 -10.02 -11.35
CA TYR A 468 38.01 -10.17 -9.90
C TYR A 468 38.84 -11.41 -9.51
N PRO A 469 39.84 -11.31 -8.61
CA PRO A 469 40.71 -12.44 -8.30
C PRO A 469 39.93 -13.67 -7.83
N GLY A 470 40.17 -14.82 -8.48
CA GLY A 470 39.63 -16.11 -8.07
C GLY A 470 38.18 -16.40 -8.45
N VAL A 471 37.51 -15.51 -9.21
CA VAL A 471 36.13 -15.70 -9.66
C VAL A 471 36.00 -15.43 -11.15
N GLU A 472 35.43 -16.39 -11.88
CA GLU A 472 35.12 -16.23 -13.30
C GLU A 472 33.95 -15.25 -13.49
N ILE A 473 34.08 -14.32 -14.44
CA ILE A 473 33.01 -13.38 -14.80
C ILE A 473 32.39 -13.84 -16.12
N LYS A 474 31.08 -14.07 -16.09
CA LYS A 474 30.27 -14.50 -17.23
C LYS A 474 29.36 -13.39 -17.70
N SER A 475 29.12 -13.36 -19.02
CA SER A 475 28.02 -12.56 -19.58
C SER A 475 26.68 -13.13 -19.12
N VAL A 476 25.68 -12.27 -18.95
CA VAL A 476 24.29 -12.69 -18.69
C VAL A 476 23.73 -13.57 -19.81
N ASP A 477 24.19 -13.40 -21.05
CA ASP A 477 23.72 -14.17 -22.22
C ASP A 477 24.49 -15.48 -22.43
N ALA A 478 25.43 -15.80 -21.54
CA ALA A 478 26.18 -17.06 -21.60
C ALA A 478 25.37 -18.22 -20.98
N CYS A 479 25.81 -19.45 -21.26
CA CYS A 479 25.34 -20.62 -20.50
C CYS A 479 25.83 -20.49 -19.05
N LEU A 480 24.89 -20.35 -18.12
CA LEU A 480 25.16 -20.18 -16.69
C LEU A 480 25.24 -21.58 -16.02
N PRO A 481 26.39 -21.96 -15.42
CA PRO A 481 26.49 -23.21 -14.69
C PRO A 481 25.53 -23.27 -13.50
N GLN A 482 25.03 -24.46 -13.19
CA GLN A 482 24.09 -24.62 -12.08
C GLN A 482 24.71 -24.25 -10.73
N VAL A 483 23.95 -23.48 -9.96
CA VAL A 483 24.20 -23.03 -8.59
C VAL A 483 22.93 -23.23 -7.77
N ASP A 484 23.06 -23.14 -6.45
CA ASP A 484 21.93 -23.23 -5.53
C ASP A 484 21.06 -21.97 -5.59
N ALA A 485 21.68 -20.80 -5.85
CA ALA A 485 20.98 -19.54 -6.09
C ALA A 485 21.86 -18.50 -6.83
N ILE A 486 21.22 -17.55 -7.51
CA ILE A 486 21.86 -16.30 -7.97
C ILE A 486 21.48 -15.18 -7.02
N VAL A 487 22.48 -14.49 -6.45
CA VAL A 487 22.28 -13.28 -5.65
C VAL A 487 22.48 -12.05 -6.52
N VAL A 488 21.43 -11.26 -6.70
CA VAL A 488 21.46 -10.03 -7.49
C VAL A 488 21.77 -8.84 -6.58
N THR A 489 22.91 -8.20 -6.79
CA THR A 489 23.37 -7.05 -6.00
C THR A 489 23.08 -5.70 -6.66
N ALA A 490 22.58 -5.71 -7.90
CA ALA A 490 21.99 -4.55 -8.57
C ALA A 490 20.50 -4.43 -8.21
N THR A 491 20.21 -4.02 -6.97
CA THR A 491 18.86 -4.06 -6.39
C THR A 491 17.86 -3.09 -7.05
N PHE A 492 18.33 -1.91 -7.48
CA PHE A 492 17.48 -0.92 -8.15
C PHE A 492 16.89 -1.42 -9.48
N ASP A 493 17.63 -2.25 -10.22
CA ASP A 493 17.22 -2.83 -11.50
C ASP A 493 16.76 -4.30 -11.33
N TYR A 494 16.49 -4.73 -10.10
CA TYR A 494 16.26 -6.13 -9.75
C TYR A 494 15.11 -6.77 -10.51
N ASP A 495 13.95 -6.11 -10.59
CA ASP A 495 12.76 -6.67 -11.25
C ASP A 495 13.04 -7.07 -12.70
N VAL A 496 13.74 -6.21 -13.44
CA VAL A 496 14.12 -6.44 -14.85
C VAL A 496 15.16 -7.56 -14.96
N ILE A 497 16.16 -7.57 -14.07
CA ILE A 497 17.19 -8.61 -14.03
C ILE A 497 16.57 -9.97 -13.71
N TRP A 498 15.69 -10.02 -12.70
CA TRP A 498 14.99 -11.22 -12.29
C TRP A 498 14.12 -11.77 -13.42
N ALA A 499 13.34 -10.91 -14.08
CA ALA A 499 12.49 -11.31 -15.21
C ALA A 499 13.29 -11.91 -16.38
N LYS A 500 14.54 -11.47 -16.59
CA LYS A 500 15.44 -12.09 -17.56
C LYS A 500 15.99 -13.42 -17.07
N LEU A 501 16.52 -13.46 -15.85
CA LEU A 501 17.17 -14.65 -15.30
C LEU A 501 16.20 -15.83 -15.12
N LYS A 502 14.95 -15.58 -14.73
CA LYS A 502 13.95 -16.65 -14.51
C LYS A 502 13.65 -17.48 -15.77
N GLU A 503 13.86 -16.90 -16.96
CA GLU A 503 13.66 -17.60 -18.24
C GLU A 503 14.89 -18.44 -18.63
N MET A 504 16.02 -18.22 -17.97
CA MET A 504 17.31 -18.85 -18.26
C MET A 504 17.70 -19.94 -17.28
N VAL A 505 17.18 -19.88 -16.05
CA VAL A 505 17.55 -20.80 -14.96
C VAL A 505 16.31 -21.32 -14.23
N ASP A 506 16.44 -22.51 -13.64
CA ASP A 506 15.39 -23.19 -12.86
C ASP A 506 15.64 -23.14 -11.34
N TYR A 507 16.69 -22.45 -10.90
CA TYR A 507 17.06 -22.26 -9.50
C TYR A 507 16.79 -20.82 -9.01
N PRO A 508 16.66 -20.61 -7.68
CA PRO A 508 16.30 -19.34 -7.10
C PRO A 508 17.19 -18.16 -7.51
N VAL A 509 16.55 -17.02 -7.76
CA VAL A 509 17.19 -15.72 -7.97
C VAL A 509 16.69 -14.80 -6.86
N VAL A 510 17.59 -14.33 -6.00
CA VAL A 510 17.28 -13.53 -4.81
C VAL A 510 18.00 -12.19 -4.87
N SER A 511 17.37 -11.12 -4.40
CA SER A 511 18.04 -9.82 -4.30
C SER A 511 18.88 -9.73 -3.02
N LEU A 512 19.94 -8.93 -3.05
CA LEU A 512 20.65 -8.57 -1.82
C LEU A 512 19.74 -7.84 -0.81
N ALA A 513 18.77 -7.06 -1.30
CA ALA A 513 17.78 -6.39 -0.46
C ALA A 513 16.94 -7.40 0.33
N GLU A 514 16.49 -8.48 -0.32
CA GLU A 514 15.79 -9.60 0.35
C GLU A 514 16.66 -10.20 1.44
N ILE A 515 17.92 -10.56 1.13
CA ILE A 515 18.85 -11.16 2.11
C ILE A 515 19.02 -10.27 3.35
N LEU A 516 19.20 -8.95 3.16
CA LEU A 516 19.39 -8.00 4.25
C LEU A 516 18.13 -7.77 5.09
N ASN A 517 16.96 -7.90 4.47
CA ASN A 517 15.67 -7.62 5.12
C ASN A 517 15.04 -8.85 5.75
N GLU A 518 15.33 -10.07 5.25
CA GLU A 518 14.70 -11.32 5.69
C GLU A 518 15.54 -12.14 6.68
N ILE A 519 16.82 -11.79 6.88
CA ILE A 519 17.73 -12.45 7.84
C ILE A 519 17.29 -12.35 9.30
#